data_AF-A0A920W9V3-F1
#
_entry.id   AF-A0A920W9V3-F1
#
_cell.length_a   1.000
_cell.length_b   1.000
_cell.length_c   1.000
_cell.angle_alpha   90.00
_cell.angle_beta   90.00
_cell.angle_gamma   90.00
#
_symmetry.space_group_name_H-M   'P 1'
#
loop_
_entity.id
_entity.type
_entity.pdbx_description
1 polymer ?
#
loop_
_entity_poly.entity_id
_entity_poly.type
_entity_poly.pdbx_seq_one_letter_code
_entity_poly.pdbx_strand_id
1 'polypeptide(L)'
;MGLSRGVPMSQRTPPDPFWQASVTWETIVKIREYSGLPLVLKGIANPEDAKLAVDHGVGVVWVSNHGGRQLDHGLGTMDFLEEIVDAVGDKAEIVLDGGIQRGSVCY
;
A
#
# COMPACT_ATOMS: atom_id res chain seq x y z
N MET A 1 18.01 -24.21 -33.04
CA MET A 1 16.94 -24.11 -32.03
C MET A 1 17.55 -23.48 -30.79
N GLY A 2 17.49 -22.16 -30.67
CA GLY A 2 18.17 -21.39 -29.62
C GLY A 2 17.20 -21.06 -28.48
N LEU A 3 17.57 -21.41 -27.25
CA LEU A 3 16.82 -21.04 -26.06
C LEU A 3 17.01 -19.55 -25.80
N SER A 4 15.97 -18.75 -25.98
CA SER A 4 15.95 -17.38 -25.47
C SER A 4 15.95 -17.44 -23.94
N ARG A 5 17.02 -16.94 -23.32
CA ARG A 5 17.04 -16.69 -21.87
C ARG A 5 15.99 -15.62 -21.58
N GLY A 6 14.82 -16.04 -21.09
CA GLY A 6 13.82 -15.14 -20.57
C GLY A 6 14.43 -14.33 -19.44
N VAL A 7 14.55 -13.03 -19.64
CA VAL A 7 14.95 -12.11 -18.58
C VAL A 7 13.84 -12.13 -17.53
N PRO A 8 14.13 -12.38 -16.23
CA PRO A 8 13.13 -12.33 -15.17
C PRO A 8 12.39 -10.98 -15.20
N MET A 9 11.08 -10.96 -14.93
CA MET A 9 10.30 -9.72 -14.91
C MET A 9 10.90 -8.63 -14.02
N SER A 10 11.68 -9.00 -13.00
CA SER A 10 12.39 -8.09 -12.10
C SER A 10 13.55 -7.30 -12.73
N GLN A 11 13.93 -7.60 -13.98
CA GLN A 11 14.97 -6.88 -14.72
C GLN A 11 14.45 -6.18 -15.99
N ARG A 12 13.13 -6.10 -16.17
CA ARG A 12 12.59 -5.09 -17.10
C ARG A 12 12.87 -3.73 -16.48
N THR A 13 13.63 -2.89 -17.20
CA THR A 13 13.92 -1.47 -17.01
C THR A 13 13.57 -0.91 -15.62
N PRO A 14 14.54 -0.42 -14.82
CA PRO A 14 14.23 0.24 -13.55
C PRO A 14 13.09 1.24 -13.79
N PRO A 15 11.95 1.12 -13.09
CA PRO A 15 10.87 2.07 -13.26
C PRO A 15 11.46 3.45 -13.00
N ASP A 16 11.28 4.37 -13.96
CA ASP A 16 11.67 5.76 -13.76
C ASP A 16 11.08 6.22 -12.42
N PRO A 17 11.90 6.71 -11.45
CA PRO A 17 11.43 7.14 -10.14
C PRO A 17 10.26 8.14 -10.23
N PHE A 18 10.18 8.87 -11.34
CA PHE A 18 9.07 9.78 -11.64
C PHE A 18 7.70 9.08 -11.65
N TRP A 19 7.61 7.83 -12.11
CA TRP A 19 6.34 7.09 -12.11
C TRP A 19 5.83 6.78 -10.71
N GLN A 20 6.72 6.55 -9.74
CA GLN A 20 6.32 6.31 -8.34
C GLN A 20 5.90 7.63 -7.67
N ALA A 21 6.59 8.73 -7.96
CA ALA A 21 6.30 10.04 -7.39
C ALA A 21 5.09 10.76 -8.01
N SER A 22 4.54 10.25 -9.12
CA SER A 22 3.44 10.89 -9.87
C SER A 22 2.05 10.37 -9.50
N VAL A 23 1.94 9.40 -8.60
CA VAL A 23 0.64 8.92 -8.11
C VAL A 23 0.00 9.98 -7.23
N THR A 24 -1.22 10.37 -7.58
CA THR A 24 -2.04 11.33 -6.82
C THR A 24 -3.38 10.73 -6.44
N TRP A 25 -4.13 11.40 -5.56
CA TRP A 25 -5.48 10.98 -5.20
C TRP A 25 -6.45 10.99 -6.39
N GLU A 26 -6.29 11.90 -7.35
CA GLU A 26 -7.06 11.88 -8.60
C GLU A 26 -6.73 10.64 -9.44
N THR A 27 -5.49 10.17 -9.38
CA THR A 27 -5.06 8.94 -10.06
C THR A 27 -5.76 7.72 -9.44
N ILE A 28 -5.90 7.68 -8.12
CA ILE A 28 -6.63 6.64 -7.38
C ILE A 28 -8.10 6.58 -7.82
N VAL A 29 -8.78 7.72 -7.91
CA VAL A 29 -10.18 7.80 -8.39
C VAL A 29 -10.30 7.28 -9.81
N LYS A 30 -9.41 7.71 -10.71
CA LYS A 30 -9.40 7.24 -12.11
C LYS A 30 -9.19 5.73 -12.18
N ILE A 31 -8.23 5.16 -11.44
CA ILE A 31 -7.99 3.71 -11.43
C ILE A 31 -9.25 2.94 -11.01
N ARG A 32 -9.96 3.42 -9.99
CA ARG A 32 -11.23 2.81 -9.56
C ARG A 32 -12.28 2.88 -10.66
N GLU A 33 -12.47 4.04 -11.29
CA GLU A 33 -13.45 4.23 -12.37
C GLU A 33 -13.14 3.37 -13.60
N TYR A 34 -11.87 3.29 -14.01
CA TYR A 34 -11.46 2.47 -15.14
C TYR A 34 -11.59 0.97 -14.87
N SER A 35 -11.27 0.53 -13.66
CA SER A 35 -11.32 -0.90 -13.31
C SER A 35 -12.74 -1.38 -13.05
N GLY A 36 -13.60 -0.54 -12.44
CA GLY A 36 -14.90 -0.96 -11.94
C GLY A 36 -14.82 -1.99 -10.80
N LEU A 37 -13.64 -2.14 -10.19
CA LEU A 37 -13.37 -3.12 -9.12
C LEU A 37 -13.18 -2.41 -7.76
N PRO A 38 -13.38 -3.13 -6.65
CA PRO A 38 -12.99 -2.64 -5.33
C PRO A 38 -11.50 -2.30 -5.30
N LEU A 39 -11.18 -1.13 -4.75
CA LEU A 39 -9.80 -0.65 -4.66
C LEU A 39 -9.20 -0.92 -3.28
N VAL A 40 -7.99 -1.48 -3.28
CA VAL A 40 -7.15 -1.68 -2.11
C VAL A 40 -5.94 -0.75 -2.22
N LEU A 41 -5.68 0.06 -1.21
CA LEU A 41 -4.53 0.97 -1.19
C LEU A 41 -3.50 0.52 -0.16
N LYS A 42 -2.32 0.10 -0.64
CA LYS A 42 -1.22 -0.42 0.18
C LYS A 42 -0.12 0.61 0.36
N GLY A 43 0.43 0.66 1.56
CA GLY A 43 1.52 1.58 1.92
C GLY A 43 1.07 2.73 2.80
N ILE A 44 -0.16 2.69 3.33
CA ILE A 44 -0.66 3.72 4.24
C ILE A 44 0.11 3.63 5.56
N ALA A 45 0.70 4.75 5.97
CA ALA A 45 1.61 4.82 7.11
C ALA A 45 1.30 5.99 8.07
N ASN A 46 0.18 6.70 7.87
CA ASN A 46 -0.30 7.77 8.73
C ASN A 46 -1.83 7.88 8.64
N PRO A 47 -2.49 8.45 9.67
CA PRO A 47 -3.96 8.56 9.72
C PRO A 47 -4.55 9.52 8.67
N GLU A 48 -3.80 10.55 8.26
CA GLU A 48 -4.27 11.56 7.31
C GLU A 48 -4.50 10.94 5.92
N ASP A 49 -3.55 10.14 5.45
CA ASP A 49 -3.64 9.38 4.20
C ASP A 49 -4.70 8.29 4.29
N ALA A 50 -4.89 7.65 5.46
CA ALA A 50 -5.97 6.68 5.66
C ALA A 50 -7.35 7.33 5.49
N LYS A 51 -7.53 8.52 6.05
CA LYS A 51 -8.75 9.31 5.90
C LYS A 51 -8.99 9.71 4.44
N LEU A 52 -7.95 10.19 3.75
CA LEU A 52 -8.05 10.51 2.33
C LEU A 52 -8.41 9.27 1.50
N ALA A 53 -7.82 8.12 1.80
CA ALA A 53 -8.14 6.87 1.11
C ALA A 53 -9.63 6.53 1.20
N VAL A 54 -10.21 6.56 2.40
CA VAL A 54 -11.64 6.26 2.56
C VAL A 54 -12.53 7.33 1.94
N ASP A 55 -12.17 8.61 2.02
CA ASP A 55 -12.91 9.72 1.41
C ASP A 55 -12.88 9.62 -0.14
N HIS A 56 -11.82 9.04 -0.71
CA HIS A 56 -11.71 8.70 -2.13
C HIS A 56 -12.32 7.34 -2.49
N GLY A 57 -12.97 6.66 -1.54
CA GLY A 57 -13.70 5.40 -1.73
C GLY A 57 -12.80 4.20 -2.00
N VAL A 58 -11.64 4.15 -1.36
CA VAL A 58 -10.86 2.92 -1.17
C VAL A 58 -11.63 2.02 -0.20
N GLY A 59 -11.82 0.75 -0.57
CA GLY A 59 -12.56 -0.22 0.24
C GLY A 59 -11.69 -0.97 1.26
N VAL A 60 -10.37 -0.99 1.04
CA VAL A 60 -9.41 -1.62 1.95
C VAL A 60 -8.17 -0.74 2.12
N VAL A 61 -7.89 -0.36 3.36
CA VAL A 61 -6.67 0.34 3.77
C VAL A 61 -5.63 -0.70 4.18
N TRP A 62 -4.52 -0.75 3.45
CA TRP A 62 -3.45 -1.72 3.72
C TRP A 62 -2.22 -1.02 4.31
N VAL A 63 -2.13 -1.14 5.64
CA VAL A 63 -1.10 -0.60 6.53
C VAL A 63 0.21 -1.34 6.26
N SER A 64 1.23 -0.60 5.78
CA SER A 64 2.48 -1.22 5.34
C SER A 64 3.62 -0.20 5.24
N ASN A 65 4.80 -0.57 5.71
CA ASN A 65 6.06 0.13 5.41
C ASN A 65 6.92 -0.63 4.37
N HIS A 66 6.30 -1.52 3.60
CA HIS A 66 6.96 -2.40 2.64
C HIS A 66 8.09 -3.27 3.24
N GLY A 67 7.97 -3.62 4.52
CA GLY A 67 8.98 -4.40 5.23
C GLY A 67 10.29 -3.63 5.45
N GLY A 68 10.21 -2.31 5.59
CA GLY A 68 11.37 -1.44 5.79
C GLY A 68 12.24 -1.25 4.55
N ARG A 69 11.69 -1.42 3.34
CA ARG A 69 12.45 -1.43 2.07
C ARG A 69 12.25 -0.19 1.21
N GLN A 70 11.39 0.74 1.63
CA GLN A 70 11.05 1.93 0.83
C GLN A 70 11.52 3.21 1.49
N LEU A 71 10.98 3.57 2.65
CA LEU A 71 11.44 4.71 3.44
C LEU A 71 12.18 4.19 4.67
N ASP A 72 13.51 4.32 4.68
CA ASP A 72 14.34 3.93 5.82
C ASP A 72 14.13 4.90 7.01
N HIS A 73 14.33 4.40 8.22
CA HIS A 73 14.11 5.11 9.49
C HIS A 73 12.66 5.56 9.78
N GLY A 74 11.69 5.03 9.04
CA GLY A 74 10.27 5.15 9.39
C GLY A 74 9.89 4.33 10.63
N LEU A 75 8.68 4.57 11.14
CA LEU A 75 8.09 3.80 12.23
C LEU A 75 7.79 2.34 11.81
N GLY A 76 7.67 1.45 12.80
CA GLY A 76 7.15 0.11 12.59
C GLY A 76 5.65 0.15 12.28
N THR A 77 5.14 -0.83 11.53
CA THR A 77 3.73 -0.81 11.11
C THR A 77 2.73 -0.91 12.26
N MET A 78 3.14 -1.47 13.39
CA MET A 78 2.32 -1.48 14.61
C MET A 78 2.27 -0.12 15.31
N ASP A 79 3.29 0.72 15.17
CA ASP A 79 3.38 2.00 15.90
C ASP A 79 2.37 3.03 15.39
N PHE A 80 1.89 2.90 14.15
CA PHE A 80 0.89 3.80 13.56
C PHE A 80 -0.45 3.11 13.26
N LEU A 81 -0.62 1.83 13.65
CA LEU A 81 -1.84 1.09 13.37
C LEU A 81 -3.05 1.69 14.09
N GLU A 82 -2.92 2.01 15.39
CA GLU A 82 -4.02 2.48 16.23
C GLU A 82 -4.65 3.76 15.67
N GLU A 83 -3.82 4.75 15.35
CA GLU A 83 -4.29 6.02 14.76
C GLU A 83 -4.97 5.82 13.40
N ILE A 84 -4.51 4.87 12.59
CA ILE A 84 -5.14 4.53 11.31
C ILE A 84 -6.50 3.87 11.54
N VAL A 85 -6.61 2.94 12.50
CA VAL A 85 -7.88 2.29 12.85
C VAL A 85 -8.93 3.33 13.23
N ASP A 86 -8.55 4.30 14.07
CA ASP A 86 -9.43 5.39 14.47
C ASP A 86 -9.85 6.28 13.28
N ALA A 87 -8.91 6.60 12.38
CA ALA A 87 -9.18 7.44 11.21
C ALA A 87 -10.10 6.77 10.19
N VAL A 88 -10.00 5.44 10.03
CA VAL A 88 -10.80 4.64 9.08
C VAL A 88 -12.19 4.37 9.63
N GLY A 89 -12.31 3.99 10.92
CA GLY A 89 -13.57 3.56 11.52
C GLY A 89 -14.23 2.40 10.73
N ASP A 90 -15.55 2.46 10.57
CA ASP A 90 -16.32 1.41 9.86
C ASP A 90 -16.35 1.59 8.32
N LYS A 91 -15.54 2.49 7.76
CA LYS A 91 -15.64 2.88 6.34
C LYS A 91 -14.92 1.95 5.37
N ALA A 92 -13.90 1.23 5.84
CA ALA A 92 -13.09 0.33 5.02
C ALA A 92 -12.50 -0.81 5.87
N GLU A 93 -12.19 -1.93 5.24
CA GLU A 93 -11.42 -2.99 5.91
C GLU A 93 -9.96 -2.57 6.07
N ILE A 94 -9.32 -3.07 7.13
CA ILE A 94 -7.90 -2.81 7.40
C ILE A 94 -7.11 -4.12 7.26
N VAL A 95 -6.06 -4.07 6.46
CA VAL A 95 -5.06 -5.14 6.33
C VAL A 95 -3.71 -4.60 6.79
N LEU A 96 -2.92 -5.42 7.48
CA LEU A 96 -1.58 -5.05 7.91
C LEU A 96 -0.53 -6.04 7.39
N ASP A 97 0.63 -5.53 6.97
CA ASP A 97 1.86 -6.31 6.84
C ASP A 97 3.04 -5.65 7.60
N GLY A 98 4.19 -6.31 7.59
CA GLY A 98 5.42 -5.81 8.21
C GLY A 98 5.62 -6.32 9.64
N GLY A 99 6.80 -6.90 9.91
CA GLY A 99 7.23 -7.29 11.26
C GLY A 99 6.51 -8.48 11.92
N ILE A 100 5.44 -9.03 11.32
CA ILE A 100 4.71 -10.19 11.87
C ILE A 100 5.54 -11.48 11.71
N GLN A 101 6.02 -12.02 12.82
CA GLN A 101 6.84 -13.25 12.83
C GLN A 101 6.32 -14.35 13.76
N ARG A 102 5.38 -14.03 14.65
CA ARG A 102 4.81 -14.96 15.64
C ARG A 102 3.35 -14.63 15.85
N GLY A 103 2.55 -15.65 16.18
CA GLY A 103 1.11 -15.47 16.44
C GLY A 103 0.81 -14.48 17.57
N SER A 104 1.70 -14.35 18.55
CA SER A 104 1.57 -13.39 19.66
C SER A 104 1.60 -11.91 19.25
N VAL A 105 1.97 -11.60 18.00
CA VAL A 105 1.92 -10.22 17.46
C VAL A 105 0.54 -9.91 16.87
N CYS A 106 -0.24 -10.93 16.52
CA CYS A 106 -1.58 -10.78 15.94
C CYS A 106 -2.70 -10.83 16.99
N TYR A 107 -2.34 -11.01 18.27
CA TYR A 107 -3.26 -11.24 19.37
C TYR A 107 -3.12 -10.16 20.44
#